data_AF-A0A2D9MZR9-F1
#
_entry.id   AF-A0A2D9MZR9-F1
#
_cell.length_a   1.000
_cell.length_b   1.000
_cell.length_c   1.000
_cell.angle_alpha   90.00
_cell.angle_beta   90.00
_cell.angle_gamma   90.00
#
_symmetry.space_group_name_H-M   'P 1'
#
loop_
_entity.id
_entity.type
_entity.pdbx_description
1 polymer ?
#
loop_
_entity_poly.entity_id
_entity_poly.type
_entity_poly.pdbx_seq_one_letter_code
_entity_poly.pdbx_strand_id
1 'polypeptide(L)'
;MGSLKNTLFTLVTVLLVGAIEVYSSDGFWDHSKVHRFHLEISNAEWEAMKALDPNKGQPPVDSSKTPDGTKREVHRSRFPWATGAMTINGQRLNGIGVRYKGNASFNLMRGSLKRNMKIKLDWTNDDQSYKSVETLNLNAGGLDPSKLRDAFSYWLFQQAGVPAPRTTFAELTLTIPGRFEKETLGLFTIVEQVNKSFLNDRFGSKKGLLMKPEGIASVEFHGDDWRFYAPLYRPDDTPTAVQTRRVMDFAHLVNHGNEQEFRDSIASYLDVDGFLRFIAVNTLIVNLDTLLAMPQNYYLHLGRDTNKFVFFPWDLDISFAGWPLGGKPADQMNLSLIHPHSSDEHNLIDRLFAIEPVKMKYDKIIRELVDGLFSREQLMKKFDELEKTVRDARKRDKTAVKARNERGYPAPFGFQPPGIREFIDKRSNSIERQLNGTETGYIFKHGRPGGRLGHLAKGNFGRGRLAMHIMIQADINENQWVTKEELHTMLGGWFDSMDREQAGKLNKASFIKSLPEAFFQNSRKPAGRIPEPYVAEGLFALADSDKDGIVTKKDLTTSLNRLLEKKDSDENAKLNQRSMMIGIRSLIRQ
;
A
#
# COMPACT_ATOMS: atom_id res chain seq x y z
N MET A 1 59.54 -25.32 27.28
CA MET A 1 60.64 -24.34 27.36
C MET A 1 60.94 -23.89 25.94
N GLY A 2 60.24 -22.86 25.42
CA GLY A 2 60.67 -21.46 25.34
C GLY A 2 61.29 -21.21 23.95
N SER A 3 60.95 -20.24 23.10
CA SER A 3 60.27 -18.93 23.19
C SER A 3 59.85 -18.54 21.73
N LEU A 4 58.58 -18.30 21.42
CA LEU A 4 57.92 -16.99 21.17
C LEU A 4 58.76 -15.85 20.53
N LYS A 5 58.51 -15.52 19.26
CA LYS A 5 57.82 -14.28 18.76
C LYS A 5 58.33 -13.76 17.40
N ASN A 6 57.34 -13.51 16.53
CA ASN A 6 57.15 -12.37 15.63
C ASN A 6 58.23 -12.01 14.59
N THR A 7 57.88 -12.10 13.30
CA THR A 7 57.43 -10.95 12.46
C THR A 7 57.60 -11.34 10.99
N LEU A 8 56.53 -11.81 10.33
CA LEU A 8 56.51 -11.89 8.86
C LEU A 8 55.07 -11.78 8.36
N PHE A 9 54.58 -10.56 8.21
CA PHE A 9 53.29 -10.29 7.56
C PHE A 9 53.27 -8.86 7.02
N THR A 10 53.93 -8.59 5.89
CA THR A 10 53.54 -7.46 5.03
C THR A 10 54.16 -7.57 3.64
N LEU A 11 53.41 -7.12 2.64
CA LEU A 11 53.74 -6.99 1.21
C LEU A 11 53.81 -8.27 0.38
N VAL A 12 52.65 -8.79 -0.07
CA VAL A 12 52.34 -9.03 -1.50
C VAL A 12 50.81 -9.13 -1.66
N THR A 13 50.06 -8.04 -1.54
CA THR A 13 48.68 -7.95 -2.06
C THR A 13 48.23 -6.49 -2.22
N VAL A 14 48.91 -5.71 -3.06
CA VAL A 14 48.48 -4.32 -3.39
C VAL A 14 48.33 -4.07 -4.90
N LEU A 15 48.52 -5.06 -5.77
CA LEU A 15 48.52 -4.83 -7.22
C LEU A 15 47.57 -5.75 -8.00
N LEU A 16 46.36 -5.97 -7.48
CA LEU A 16 45.21 -6.48 -8.25
C LEU A 16 43.87 -6.09 -7.61
N VAL A 17 43.73 -4.81 -7.24
CA VAL A 17 42.43 -4.14 -7.09
C VAL A 17 42.42 -2.96 -8.05
N GLY A 18 42.63 -3.27 -9.32
CA GLY A 18 42.48 -2.36 -10.44
C GLY A 18 41.35 -2.88 -11.33
N ALA A 19 40.27 -2.11 -11.43
CA ALA A 19 39.13 -2.33 -12.32
C ALA A 19 38.21 -3.52 -12.02
N ILE A 20 37.58 -3.51 -10.83
CA ILE A 20 36.13 -3.71 -10.79
C ILE A 20 35.58 -2.43 -10.17
N GLU A 21 35.33 -1.41 -11.01
CA GLU A 21 34.28 -0.45 -10.67
C GLU A 21 32.99 -1.29 -10.60
N VAL A 22 32.65 -1.72 -9.39
CA VAL A 22 31.25 -2.02 -9.09
C VAL A 22 30.53 -0.73 -9.41
N TYR A 23 29.80 -0.69 -10.52
CA TYR A 23 28.92 0.42 -10.86
C TYR A 23 27.84 0.50 -9.78
N SER A 24 28.19 1.06 -8.62
CA SER A 24 27.24 1.28 -7.55
C SER A 24 26.25 2.34 -8.04
N SER A 25 24.98 2.09 -7.80
CA SER A 25 23.90 3.03 -8.10
C SER A 25 23.99 4.31 -7.26
N ASP A 26 24.94 4.41 -6.32
CA ASP A 26 24.91 5.42 -5.26
C ASP A 26 25.08 6.84 -5.82
N GLY A 27 25.86 6.99 -6.89
CA GLY A 27 25.99 8.28 -7.58
C GLY A 27 24.72 8.75 -8.31
N PHE A 28 23.79 7.83 -8.62
CA PHE A 28 22.50 8.15 -9.23
C PHE A 28 21.46 8.58 -8.17
N TRP A 29 21.54 8.05 -6.96
CA TRP A 29 20.60 8.39 -5.87
C TRP A 29 21.04 9.62 -5.05
N ASP A 30 21.92 10.44 -5.61
CA ASP A 30 22.51 11.61 -4.96
C ASP A 30 21.54 12.80 -4.94
N HIS A 31 21.08 13.17 -3.75
CA HIS A 31 20.14 14.28 -3.51
C HIS A 31 20.69 15.66 -3.86
N SER A 32 21.98 15.81 -4.17
CA SER A 32 22.60 17.07 -4.61
C SER A 32 22.54 17.28 -6.12
N LYS A 33 21.97 16.33 -6.87
CA LYS A 33 21.90 16.37 -8.33
C LYS A 33 20.46 16.45 -8.84
N VAL A 34 20.32 17.06 -10.01
CA VAL A 34 19.13 16.98 -10.85
C VAL A 34 19.53 16.37 -12.18
N HIS A 35 19.02 15.19 -12.48
CA HIS A 35 19.32 14.48 -13.71
C HIS A 35 18.52 15.04 -14.89
N ARG A 36 19.05 14.86 -16.10
CA ARG A 36 18.35 15.21 -17.34
C ARG A 36 17.78 13.96 -17.97
N PHE A 37 16.45 13.89 -18.02
CA PHE A 37 15.72 12.78 -18.63
C PHE A 37 15.03 13.28 -19.91
N HIS A 38 15.10 12.47 -20.96
CA HIS A 38 14.39 12.71 -22.21
C HIS A 38 13.62 11.46 -22.61
N LEU A 39 12.29 11.56 -22.62
CA LEU A 39 11.38 10.49 -23.04
C LEU A 39 10.97 10.71 -24.49
N GLU A 40 11.16 9.69 -25.32
CA GLU A 40 10.68 9.62 -26.69
C GLU A 40 9.66 8.49 -26.80
N ILE A 41 8.50 8.79 -27.37
CA ILE A 41 7.40 7.83 -27.52
C ILE A 41 6.58 8.18 -28.76
N SER A 42 6.19 7.16 -29.52
CA SER A 42 5.39 7.38 -30.73
C SER A 42 3.99 7.89 -30.37
N ASN A 43 3.32 8.56 -31.31
CA ASN A 43 1.95 9.01 -31.08
C ASN A 43 1.00 7.83 -30.79
N ALA A 44 1.18 6.70 -31.50
CA ALA A 44 0.37 5.50 -31.28
C ALA A 44 0.53 4.95 -29.86
N GLU A 45 1.78 4.84 -29.37
CA GLU A 45 2.08 4.35 -28.02
C GLU A 45 1.59 5.32 -26.93
N TRP A 46 1.73 6.63 -27.15
CA TRP A 46 1.22 7.66 -26.23
C TRP A 46 -0.30 7.60 -26.08
N GLU A 47 -1.01 7.40 -27.19
CA GLU A 47 -2.46 7.26 -27.20
C GLU A 47 -2.89 5.94 -26.55
N ALA A 48 -2.17 4.85 -26.79
CA ALA A 48 -2.45 3.54 -26.21
C ALA A 48 -2.26 3.46 -24.68
N MET A 49 -1.34 4.25 -24.10
CA MET A 49 -1.15 4.29 -22.65
C MET A 49 -2.17 5.14 -21.87
N LYS A 50 -3.17 5.72 -22.55
CA LYS A 50 -4.26 6.44 -21.87
C LYS A 50 -4.95 5.52 -20.86
N ALA A 51 -5.20 6.06 -19.67
CA ALA A 51 -5.84 5.28 -18.61
C ALA A 51 -7.27 4.88 -19.01
N LEU A 52 -7.57 3.62 -18.84
CA LEU A 52 -8.89 3.06 -19.07
C LEU A 52 -9.84 3.44 -17.93
N ASP A 53 -11.12 3.63 -18.24
CA ASP A 53 -12.15 3.74 -17.21
C ASP A 53 -12.56 2.33 -16.79
N PRO A 54 -12.23 1.89 -15.56
CA PRO A 54 -12.58 0.55 -15.10
C PRO A 54 -14.10 0.32 -15.05
N ASN A 55 -14.92 1.37 -15.16
CA ASN A 55 -16.37 1.27 -15.15
C ASN A 55 -16.99 1.08 -16.55
N LYS A 56 -16.25 1.30 -17.64
CA LYS A 56 -16.80 1.35 -19.00
C LYS A 56 -16.57 0.10 -19.87
N GLY A 57 -16.12 -1.02 -19.31
CA GLY A 57 -15.83 -2.23 -20.09
C GLY A 57 -14.60 -2.07 -20.99
N GLN A 58 -14.30 -3.10 -21.79
CA GLN A 58 -13.00 -3.31 -22.48
C GLN A 58 -12.42 -2.07 -23.19
N PRO A 59 -11.07 -1.98 -23.26
CA PRO A 59 -10.39 -0.93 -24.02
C PRO A 59 -10.82 -0.94 -25.50
N PRO A 60 -10.77 0.21 -26.21
CA PRO A 60 -10.85 0.23 -27.66
C PRO A 60 -9.87 -0.78 -28.29
N VAL A 61 -10.31 -1.53 -29.31
CA VAL A 61 -9.56 -2.65 -29.92
C VAL A 61 -8.12 -2.25 -30.27
N ASP A 62 -7.88 -1.05 -30.80
CA ASP A 62 -6.56 -0.56 -31.20
C ASP A 62 -5.60 -0.29 -30.03
N SER A 63 -6.12 -0.07 -28.82
CA SER A 63 -5.29 0.10 -27.60
C SER A 63 -4.99 -1.22 -26.90
N SER A 64 -5.64 -2.32 -27.32
CA SER A 64 -5.47 -3.65 -26.72
C SER A 64 -4.24 -4.40 -27.25
N LYS A 65 -3.64 -3.93 -28.34
CA LYS A 65 -2.46 -4.52 -28.97
C LYS A 65 -1.27 -3.55 -28.98
N THR A 66 -0.08 -4.12 -28.98
CA THR A 66 1.20 -3.46 -29.25
C THR A 66 1.41 -3.31 -30.76
N PRO A 67 2.43 -2.54 -31.22
CA PRO A 67 2.69 -2.34 -32.64
C PRO A 67 3.05 -3.63 -33.39
N ASP A 68 3.57 -4.64 -32.70
CA ASP A 68 3.87 -5.98 -33.23
C ASP A 68 2.66 -6.93 -33.20
N GLY A 69 1.48 -6.46 -32.77
CA GLY A 69 0.24 -7.21 -32.74
C GLY A 69 0.04 -8.09 -31.51
N THR A 70 0.98 -8.12 -30.56
CA THR A 70 0.82 -8.85 -29.29
C THR A 70 -0.15 -8.14 -28.34
N LYS A 71 -0.66 -8.86 -27.33
CA LYS A 71 -1.61 -8.29 -26.36
C LYS A 71 -0.89 -7.33 -25.44
N ARG A 72 -1.38 -6.09 -25.35
CA ARG A 72 -0.83 -5.06 -24.47
C ARG A 72 -1.05 -5.41 -23.01
N GLU A 73 0.01 -5.36 -22.23
CA GLU A 73 -0.08 -5.49 -20.77
C GLU A 73 -0.77 -4.27 -20.14
N VAL A 74 -1.71 -4.54 -19.22
CA VAL A 74 -2.48 -3.49 -18.54
C VAL A 74 -2.37 -3.66 -17.03
N HIS A 75 -1.74 -2.68 -16.36
CA HIS A 75 -1.62 -2.68 -14.92
C HIS A 75 -2.96 -2.33 -14.24
N ARG A 76 -3.40 -3.20 -13.31
CA ARG A 76 -4.66 -3.08 -12.55
C ARG A 76 -5.88 -2.81 -13.44
N SER A 77 -5.89 -3.39 -14.65
CA SER A 77 -6.95 -3.21 -15.66
C SER A 77 -7.24 -1.73 -16.01
N ARG A 78 -6.27 -0.84 -15.75
CA ARG A 78 -6.45 0.60 -15.85
C ARG A 78 -5.34 1.33 -16.59
N PHE A 79 -4.08 0.91 -16.41
CA PHE A 79 -2.92 1.62 -16.94
C PHE A 79 -2.17 0.73 -17.92
N PRO A 80 -2.45 0.85 -19.24
CA PRO A 80 -1.71 0.12 -20.26
C PRO A 80 -0.23 0.54 -20.27
N TRP A 81 0.65 -0.42 -20.53
CA TRP A 81 2.05 -0.16 -20.81
C TRP A 81 2.23 0.26 -22.26
N ALA A 82 3.12 1.22 -22.49
CA ALA A 82 3.60 1.64 -23.79
C ALA A 82 5.11 1.46 -23.93
N THR A 83 5.60 1.35 -25.16
CA THR A 83 7.02 1.22 -25.48
C THR A 83 7.58 2.54 -25.98
N GLY A 84 8.79 2.89 -25.55
CA GLY A 84 9.48 4.11 -25.98
C GLY A 84 11.00 4.02 -25.80
N ALA A 85 11.65 5.17 -25.80
CA ALA A 85 13.06 5.32 -25.47
C ALA A 85 13.26 6.38 -24.39
N MET A 86 14.25 6.19 -23.52
CA MET A 86 14.66 7.16 -22.52
C MET A 86 16.13 7.49 -22.67
N THR A 87 16.47 8.77 -22.64
CA THR A 87 17.86 9.20 -22.49
C THR A 87 18.08 9.77 -21.09
N ILE A 88 18.98 9.16 -20.32
CA ILE A 88 19.35 9.59 -18.97
C ILE A 88 20.77 10.15 -18.97
N ASN A 89 20.90 11.45 -18.72
CA ASN A 89 22.20 12.16 -18.70
C ASN A 89 23.06 11.90 -19.97
N GLY A 90 22.41 11.76 -21.14
CA GLY A 90 23.07 11.48 -22.42
C GLY A 90 23.17 10.01 -22.80
N GLN A 91 22.90 9.07 -21.89
CA GLN A 91 22.85 7.64 -22.22
C GLN A 91 21.45 7.24 -22.68
N ARG A 92 21.32 6.81 -23.94
CA ARG A 92 20.06 6.34 -24.53
C ARG A 92 19.79 4.88 -24.18
N LEU A 93 18.53 4.60 -23.84
CA LEU A 93 17.97 3.30 -23.52
C LEU A 93 16.71 3.12 -24.38
N ASN A 94 16.71 2.12 -25.27
CA ASN A 94 15.60 1.87 -26.19
C ASN A 94 14.70 0.75 -25.65
N GLY A 95 13.47 0.68 -26.16
CA GLY A 95 12.56 -0.42 -25.80
C GLY A 95 12.16 -0.40 -24.32
N ILE A 96 12.03 0.79 -23.74
CA ILE A 96 11.59 0.95 -22.36
C ILE A 96 10.07 0.88 -22.26
N GLY A 97 9.56 0.44 -21.11
CA GLY A 97 8.14 0.37 -20.79
C GLY A 97 7.73 1.62 -20.01
N VAL A 98 6.65 2.29 -20.42
CA VAL A 98 6.13 3.50 -19.81
C VAL A 98 4.66 3.34 -19.52
N ARG A 99 4.22 3.75 -18.32
CA ARG A 99 2.79 3.90 -18.02
C ARG A 99 2.56 4.98 -16.98
N TYR A 100 1.33 5.49 -16.94
CA TYR A 100 0.88 6.26 -15.79
C TYR A 100 0.82 5.42 -14.50
N LYS A 101 0.91 6.09 -13.36
CA LYS A 101 0.76 5.46 -12.03
C LYS A 101 -0.01 6.36 -11.05
N GLY A 102 -0.41 5.75 -9.94
CA GLY A 102 -1.11 6.41 -8.84
C GLY A 102 -2.62 6.19 -8.90
N ASN A 103 -3.32 6.67 -7.86
CA ASN A 103 -4.77 6.60 -7.79
C ASN A 103 -5.35 8.01 -7.64
N ALA A 104 -5.34 8.57 -6.42
CA ALA A 104 -5.82 9.92 -6.16
C ALA A 104 -5.00 10.97 -6.94
N SER A 105 -3.66 10.90 -6.86
CA SER A 105 -2.77 11.81 -7.58
C SER A 105 -2.99 11.77 -9.10
N PHE A 106 -3.14 10.60 -9.71
CA PHE A 106 -3.44 10.49 -11.15
C PHE A 106 -4.76 11.20 -11.52
N ASN A 107 -5.81 10.99 -10.72
CA ASN A 107 -7.12 11.59 -10.96
C ASN A 107 -7.10 13.12 -10.81
N LEU A 108 -6.41 13.63 -9.78
CA LEU A 108 -6.26 15.06 -9.53
C LEU A 108 -5.48 15.77 -10.63
N MET A 109 -4.62 15.02 -11.34
CA MET A 109 -3.79 15.51 -12.43
C MET A 109 -4.42 15.35 -13.82
N ARG A 110 -5.70 14.95 -13.89
CA ARG A 110 -6.40 14.77 -15.15
C ARG A 110 -6.40 16.10 -15.94
N GLY A 111 -5.98 16.02 -17.19
CA GLY A 111 -5.85 17.17 -18.09
C GLY A 111 -4.45 17.77 -18.16
N SER A 112 -3.55 17.47 -17.21
CA SER A 112 -2.13 17.86 -17.31
C SER A 112 -1.34 16.87 -18.16
N LEU A 113 -0.32 17.36 -18.88
CA LEU A 113 0.67 16.55 -19.59
C LEU A 113 1.71 15.98 -18.61
N LYS A 114 2.05 16.75 -17.57
CA LYS A 114 2.91 16.29 -16.48
C LYS A 114 2.13 15.33 -15.58
N ARG A 115 2.44 14.03 -15.61
CA ARG A 115 1.81 13.02 -14.73
C ARG A 115 2.78 12.05 -14.09
N ASN A 116 2.38 11.51 -12.95
CA ASN A 116 3.09 10.41 -12.31
C ASN A 116 3.23 9.24 -13.30
N MET A 117 4.47 8.80 -13.51
CA MET A 117 4.78 7.69 -14.42
C MET A 117 5.60 6.63 -13.71
N LYS A 118 5.47 5.39 -14.18
CA LYS A 118 6.43 4.32 -13.91
C LYS A 118 7.12 3.99 -15.23
N ILE A 119 8.44 3.86 -15.18
CA ILE A 119 9.27 3.49 -16.31
C ILE A 119 10.03 2.21 -15.96
N LYS A 120 9.96 1.20 -16.82
CA LYS A 120 10.78 -0.01 -16.80
C LYS A 120 11.81 0.11 -17.91
N LEU A 121 13.08 0.14 -17.54
CA LEU A 121 14.20 0.23 -18.47
C LEU A 121 14.47 -1.13 -19.11
N ASP A 122 14.14 -2.21 -18.42
CA ASP A 122 14.32 -3.61 -18.80
C ASP A 122 13.11 -4.19 -19.58
N TRP A 123 12.30 -3.35 -20.23
CA TRP A 123 10.98 -3.79 -20.72
C TRP A 123 11.02 -4.73 -21.93
N THR A 124 11.83 -4.42 -22.95
CA THR A 124 12.06 -5.34 -24.09
C THR A 124 13.45 -5.97 -24.08
N ASN A 125 14.26 -5.66 -23.08
CA ASN A 125 15.62 -6.18 -22.92
C ASN A 125 15.89 -6.35 -21.42
N ASP A 126 15.80 -7.58 -20.93
CA ASP A 126 15.89 -7.92 -19.50
C ASP A 126 17.26 -7.55 -18.88
N ASP A 127 18.32 -7.39 -19.68
CA ASP A 127 19.65 -7.00 -19.22
C ASP A 127 19.85 -5.47 -19.15
N GLN A 128 18.89 -4.69 -19.64
CA GLN A 128 19.02 -3.23 -19.73
C GLN A 128 18.74 -2.55 -18.39
N SER A 129 19.74 -1.82 -17.88
CA SER A 129 19.61 -0.97 -16.69
C SER A 129 20.38 0.34 -16.84
N TYR A 130 20.10 1.30 -15.96
CA TYR A 130 20.91 2.50 -15.79
C TYR A 130 21.57 2.49 -14.41
N LYS A 131 22.89 2.28 -14.35
CA LYS A 131 23.64 2.19 -13.07
C LYS A 131 22.96 1.22 -12.09
N SER A 132 22.60 0.02 -12.57
CA SER A 132 21.93 -1.04 -11.81
C SER A 132 20.48 -0.73 -11.40
N VAL A 133 19.87 0.32 -11.98
CA VAL A 133 18.45 0.64 -11.80
C VAL A 133 17.67 0.17 -13.02
N GLU A 134 16.65 -0.65 -12.80
CA GLU A 134 15.77 -1.20 -13.86
C GLU A 134 14.41 -0.49 -13.89
N THR A 135 13.92 -0.02 -12.73
CA THR A 135 12.59 0.61 -12.64
C THR A 135 12.68 1.97 -11.96
N LEU A 136 12.04 2.97 -12.58
CA LEU A 136 11.98 4.35 -12.11
C LEU A 136 10.53 4.72 -11.78
N ASN A 137 10.27 5.21 -10.57
CA ASN A 137 8.99 5.82 -10.21
C ASN A 137 9.12 7.34 -10.28
N LEU A 138 8.48 7.96 -11.26
CA LEU A 138 8.50 9.40 -11.46
C LEU A 138 7.29 10.02 -10.75
N ASN A 139 7.55 10.77 -9.70
CA ASN A 139 6.56 11.53 -8.93
C ASN A 139 6.58 12.99 -9.39
N ALA A 140 5.47 13.45 -9.96
CA ALA A 140 5.25 14.84 -10.36
C ALA A 140 5.03 15.78 -9.16
N GLY A 141 4.80 15.21 -7.97
CA GLY A 141 4.65 15.91 -6.69
C GLY A 141 3.41 16.81 -6.64
N GLY A 142 2.27 16.36 -7.18
CA GLY A 142 1.15 17.26 -7.43
C GLY A 142 0.56 17.97 -6.23
N LEU A 143 0.35 17.22 -5.15
CA LEU A 143 -0.16 17.75 -3.87
C LEU A 143 0.95 18.35 -3.00
N ASP A 144 2.19 18.36 -3.47
CA ASP A 144 3.34 18.90 -2.77
C ASP A 144 3.84 20.17 -3.49
N PRO A 145 3.54 21.37 -2.96
CA PRO A 145 4.05 22.62 -3.51
C PRO A 145 5.59 22.70 -3.53
N SER A 146 6.27 22.02 -2.60
CA SER A 146 7.72 22.03 -2.51
C SER A 146 8.39 21.11 -3.53
N LYS A 147 7.71 20.01 -3.92
CA LYS A 147 8.24 18.86 -4.68
C LYS A 147 9.33 18.08 -3.94
N LEU A 148 9.46 18.26 -2.63
CA LEU A 148 10.55 17.73 -1.80
C LEU A 148 10.08 16.80 -0.67
N ARG A 149 8.77 16.68 -0.42
CA ARG A 149 8.23 15.90 0.72
C ARG A 149 8.66 14.44 0.68
N ASP A 150 8.54 13.78 -0.47
CA ASP A 150 9.02 12.41 -0.64
C ASP A 150 10.51 12.30 -0.27
N ALA A 151 11.37 13.11 -0.92
CA ALA A 151 12.82 13.04 -0.73
C ALA A 151 13.24 13.33 0.72
N PHE A 152 12.59 14.30 1.36
CA PHE A 152 12.87 14.65 2.74
C PHE A 152 12.41 13.56 3.71
N SER A 153 11.19 13.03 3.54
CA SER A 153 10.65 11.97 4.38
C SER A 153 11.43 10.66 4.24
N TYR A 154 11.72 10.20 3.02
CA TYR A 154 12.51 8.99 2.83
C TYR A 154 13.93 9.12 3.39
N TRP A 155 14.54 10.30 3.32
CA TRP A 155 15.82 10.56 3.99
C TRP A 155 15.69 10.41 5.51
N LEU A 156 14.66 11.00 6.13
CA LEU A 156 14.42 10.88 7.57
C LEU A 156 14.23 9.41 8.01
N PHE A 157 13.47 8.61 7.27
CA PHE A 157 13.32 7.18 7.58
C PHE A 157 14.64 6.42 7.51
N GLN A 158 15.44 6.64 6.46
CA GLN A 158 16.74 6.00 6.31
C GLN A 158 17.70 6.39 7.43
N GLN A 159 17.77 7.68 7.78
CA GLN A 159 18.63 8.15 8.88
C GLN A 159 18.15 7.65 10.25
N ALA A 160 16.85 7.38 10.41
CA ALA A 160 16.31 6.79 11.62
C ALA A 160 16.54 5.27 11.73
N GLY A 161 17.14 4.64 10.71
CA GLY A 161 17.42 3.19 10.67
C GLY A 161 16.25 2.34 10.16
N VAL A 162 15.24 2.95 9.54
CA VAL A 162 14.13 2.22 8.90
C VAL A 162 14.48 1.99 7.43
N PRO A 163 14.37 0.76 6.89
CA PRO A 163 14.52 0.53 5.46
C PRO A 163 13.59 1.47 4.70
N ALA A 164 14.08 2.19 3.70
CA ALA A 164 13.25 3.11 2.93
C ALA A 164 13.81 3.28 1.52
N PRO A 165 12.95 3.50 0.51
CA PRO A 165 13.37 3.88 -0.83
C PRO A 165 14.36 5.06 -0.84
N ARG A 166 15.39 4.99 -1.66
CA ARG A 166 16.19 6.16 -2.06
C ARG A 166 15.38 7.06 -2.98
N THR A 167 15.81 8.32 -3.07
CA THR A 167 15.25 9.27 -4.04
C THR A 167 16.34 10.01 -4.80
N THR A 168 15.97 10.61 -5.93
CA THR A 168 16.77 11.63 -6.64
C THR A 168 15.82 12.55 -7.41
N PHE A 169 16.34 13.53 -8.15
CA PHE A 169 15.54 14.47 -8.92
C PHE A 169 15.86 14.35 -10.41
N ALA A 170 14.86 14.55 -11.25
CA ALA A 170 15.06 14.66 -12.69
C ALA A 170 14.20 15.77 -13.30
N GLU A 171 14.78 16.50 -14.24
CA GLU A 171 14.02 17.29 -15.21
C GLU A 171 13.71 16.41 -16.41
N LEU A 172 12.42 16.26 -16.70
CA LEU A 172 11.94 15.43 -17.80
C LEU A 172 11.51 16.30 -18.98
N THR A 173 11.98 15.92 -20.16
CA THR A 173 11.51 16.42 -21.46
C THR A 173 10.86 15.29 -22.26
N LEU A 174 9.93 15.63 -23.16
CA LEU A 174 9.12 14.69 -23.92
C LEU A 174 9.17 15.03 -25.42
N THR A 175 9.45 14.03 -26.24
CA THR A 175 9.23 14.07 -27.68
C THR A 175 8.17 13.06 -28.08
N ILE A 176 7.17 13.54 -28.81
CA ILE A 176 6.19 12.74 -29.54
C ILE A 176 6.23 13.22 -30.98
N PRO A 177 6.79 12.43 -31.92
CA PRO A 177 6.90 12.85 -33.31
C PRO A 177 5.58 13.39 -33.87
N GLY A 178 5.64 14.58 -34.47
CA GLY A 178 4.47 15.28 -35.01
C GLY A 178 3.57 15.99 -33.98
N ARG A 179 3.90 15.97 -32.69
CA ARG A 179 3.12 16.63 -31.62
C ARG A 179 3.94 17.50 -30.67
N PHE A 180 5.03 16.94 -30.14
CA PHE A 180 5.89 17.63 -29.18
C PHE A 180 7.36 17.33 -29.53
N GLU A 181 8.20 18.35 -29.52
CA GLU A 181 9.64 18.22 -29.70
C GLU A 181 10.33 18.77 -28.45
N LYS A 182 10.93 17.89 -27.63
CA LYS A 182 11.59 18.23 -26.36
C LYS A 182 10.75 19.12 -25.43
N GLU A 183 9.44 18.89 -25.38
CA GLU A 183 8.52 19.60 -24.50
C GLU A 183 8.93 19.37 -23.04
N THR A 184 9.12 20.44 -22.27
CA THR A 184 9.62 20.34 -20.89
C THR A 184 8.49 19.96 -19.94
N LEU A 185 8.38 18.69 -19.54
CA LEU A 185 7.39 18.28 -18.54
C LEU A 185 7.71 18.85 -17.15
N GLY A 186 9.00 19.05 -16.85
CA GLY A 186 9.48 19.73 -15.65
C GLY A 186 10.10 18.80 -14.61
N LEU A 187 10.09 19.21 -13.35
CA LEU A 187 10.77 18.54 -12.24
C LEU A 187 9.96 17.35 -11.71
N PHE A 188 10.61 16.20 -11.57
CA PHE A 188 10.08 15.00 -10.93
C PHE A 188 11.00 14.55 -9.79
N THR A 189 10.40 14.01 -8.74
CA THR A 189 11.11 13.20 -7.75
C THR A 189 11.12 11.77 -8.24
N ILE A 190 12.31 11.19 -8.37
CA ILE A 190 12.50 9.78 -8.69
C ILE A 190 12.53 9.02 -7.38
N VAL A 191 11.67 8.01 -7.22
CA VAL A 191 11.63 7.15 -6.04
C VAL A 191 12.07 5.73 -6.43
N GLU A 192 13.00 5.17 -5.67
CA GLU A 192 13.48 3.81 -5.84
C GLU A 192 12.32 2.81 -5.83
N GLN A 193 12.35 1.86 -6.76
CA GLN A 193 11.37 0.79 -6.77
C GLN A 193 11.69 -0.22 -5.66
N VAL A 194 10.72 -0.45 -4.78
CA VAL A 194 10.76 -1.59 -3.86
C VAL A 194 10.51 -2.87 -4.67
N ASN A 195 11.54 -3.67 -4.85
CA ASN A 195 11.54 -4.95 -5.54
C ASN A 195 12.66 -5.85 -4.97
N LYS A 196 12.99 -6.96 -5.64
CA LYS A 196 14.06 -7.87 -5.24
C LYS A 196 15.43 -7.19 -5.12
N SER A 197 15.74 -6.20 -5.96
CA SER A 197 16.99 -5.43 -5.86
C SER A 197 17.04 -4.61 -4.57
N PHE A 198 15.96 -3.90 -4.24
CA PHE A 198 15.82 -3.20 -2.95
C PHE A 198 15.97 -4.16 -1.77
N LEU A 199 15.34 -5.34 -1.83
CA LEU A 199 15.46 -6.33 -0.76
C LEU A 199 16.89 -6.81 -0.57
N ASN A 200 17.60 -7.07 -1.67
CA ASN A 200 18.99 -7.49 -1.63
C ASN A 200 19.88 -6.43 -0.98
N ASP A 201 19.66 -5.16 -1.32
CA ASP A 201 20.43 -4.04 -0.79
C ASP A 201 20.14 -3.78 0.70
N ARG A 202 18.86 -3.75 1.11
CA ARG A 202 18.46 -3.42 2.49
C ARG A 202 18.50 -4.58 3.46
N PHE A 203 18.33 -5.82 2.98
CA PHE A 203 18.23 -7.02 3.82
C PHE A 203 19.27 -8.10 3.48
N GLY A 204 20.17 -7.85 2.52
CA GLY A 204 21.19 -8.81 2.11
C GLY A 204 20.66 -10.02 1.32
N SER A 205 19.39 -10.02 0.95
CA SER A 205 18.75 -11.15 0.25
C SER A 205 17.58 -10.72 -0.61
N LYS A 206 17.46 -11.29 -1.81
CA LYS A 206 16.28 -11.16 -2.69
C LYS A 206 15.07 -11.98 -2.19
N LYS A 207 15.25 -12.84 -1.19
CA LYS A 207 14.24 -13.81 -0.71
C LYS A 207 13.43 -13.26 0.45
N GLY A 208 12.27 -13.87 0.70
CA GLY A 208 11.31 -13.48 1.73
C GLY A 208 9.91 -13.32 1.12
N LEU A 209 8.99 -12.71 1.85
CA LEU A 209 7.69 -12.32 1.31
C LEU A 209 7.54 -10.81 1.38
N LEU A 210 7.62 -10.14 0.22
CA LEU A 210 7.32 -8.72 0.08
C LEU A 210 5.83 -8.54 -0.19
N MET A 211 5.21 -7.64 0.56
CA MET A 211 3.79 -7.31 0.48
C MET A 211 3.61 -5.81 0.50
N LYS A 212 2.54 -5.32 -0.12
CA LYS A 212 2.13 -3.92 -0.06
C LYS A 212 0.68 -3.83 0.42
N PRO A 213 0.44 -3.87 1.73
CA PRO A 213 -0.91 -3.89 2.24
C PRO A 213 -1.72 -2.63 1.88
N GLU A 214 -3.00 -2.83 1.59
CA GLU A 214 -4.00 -1.78 1.36
C GLU A 214 -5.25 -2.13 2.18
N GLY A 215 -5.67 -1.24 3.08
CA GLY A 215 -6.80 -1.46 3.98
C GLY A 215 -6.49 -2.24 5.26
N ILE A 216 -5.22 -2.47 5.59
CA ILE A 216 -4.77 -3.20 6.79
C ILE A 216 -4.13 -2.22 7.77
N ALA A 217 -4.79 -1.95 8.90
CA ALA A 217 -4.31 -1.00 9.91
C ALA A 217 -3.47 -1.71 10.96
N SER A 218 -4.07 -2.71 11.60
CA SER A 218 -3.56 -3.38 12.78
C SER A 218 -3.37 -4.88 12.57
N VAL A 219 -3.00 -5.26 11.34
CA VAL A 219 -2.83 -6.66 10.89
C VAL A 219 -4.03 -7.53 11.23
N GLU A 220 -5.21 -7.10 10.80
CA GLU A 220 -6.48 -7.72 11.09
C GLU A 220 -6.51 -9.23 10.78
N PHE A 221 -7.17 -10.01 11.65
CA PHE A 221 -7.39 -11.44 11.44
C PHE A 221 -8.64 -11.69 10.58
N HIS A 222 -8.48 -12.44 9.50
CA HIS A 222 -9.53 -12.75 8.52
C HIS A 222 -9.85 -14.25 8.44
N GLY A 223 -9.43 -15.05 9.41
CA GLY A 223 -9.58 -16.51 9.43
C GLY A 223 -8.32 -17.24 8.95
N ASP A 224 -8.40 -18.55 8.77
CA ASP A 224 -7.24 -19.40 8.38
C ASP A 224 -7.14 -19.68 6.88
N ASP A 225 -7.70 -18.80 6.04
CA ASP A 225 -7.67 -18.93 4.59
C ASP A 225 -7.00 -17.71 3.93
N TRP A 226 -5.84 -17.96 3.31
CA TRP A 226 -5.01 -16.95 2.67
C TRP A 226 -5.74 -16.16 1.57
N ARG A 227 -6.79 -16.72 0.97
CA ARG A 227 -7.58 -16.05 -0.08
C ARG A 227 -8.25 -14.78 0.44
N PHE A 228 -8.52 -14.67 1.74
CA PHE A 228 -9.02 -13.44 2.38
C PHE A 228 -7.92 -12.41 2.69
N TYR A 229 -6.65 -12.82 2.67
CA TYR A 229 -5.50 -11.95 2.94
C TYR A 229 -4.86 -11.44 1.65
N ALA A 230 -4.71 -12.29 0.64
CA ALA A 230 -3.96 -11.98 -0.58
C ALA A 230 -4.40 -10.68 -1.28
N PRO A 231 -5.70 -10.37 -1.43
CA PRO A 231 -6.13 -9.11 -2.06
C PRO A 231 -5.78 -7.86 -1.25
N LEU A 232 -5.68 -8.00 0.08
CA LEU A 232 -5.39 -6.90 1.01
C LEU A 232 -3.89 -6.71 1.20
N TYR A 233 -3.14 -7.78 1.41
CA TYR A 233 -1.69 -7.75 1.64
C TYR A 233 -0.89 -7.59 0.35
N ARG A 234 -1.43 -8.06 -0.79
CA ARG A 234 -0.87 -7.85 -2.13
C ARG A 234 0.61 -8.27 -2.22
N PRO A 235 0.89 -9.58 -2.10
CA PRO A 235 2.26 -10.08 -2.20
C PRO A 235 2.82 -9.86 -3.62
N ASP A 236 4.13 -9.63 -3.71
CA ASP A 236 4.83 -9.41 -4.99
C ASP A 236 5.09 -10.72 -5.76
N ASP A 237 5.16 -11.85 -5.03
CA ASP A 237 5.29 -13.21 -5.54
C ASP A 237 4.21 -14.12 -4.91
N THR A 238 3.97 -15.31 -5.48
CA THR A 238 3.11 -16.33 -4.85
C THR A 238 3.76 -16.81 -3.54
N PRO A 239 3.12 -16.60 -2.37
CA PRO A 239 3.68 -17.01 -1.10
C PRO A 239 3.59 -18.54 -0.91
N THR A 240 4.58 -19.10 -0.23
CA THR A 240 4.55 -20.49 0.23
C THR A 240 3.55 -20.69 1.37
N ALA A 241 3.10 -21.93 1.60
CA ALA A 241 2.18 -22.26 2.70
C ALA A 241 2.71 -21.85 4.09
N VAL A 242 4.03 -21.93 4.30
CA VAL A 242 4.66 -21.48 5.55
C VAL A 242 4.55 -19.97 5.71
N GLN A 243 4.76 -19.20 4.63
CA GLN A 243 4.66 -17.75 4.66
C GLN A 243 3.21 -17.28 4.84
N THR A 244 2.24 -17.90 4.16
CA THR A 244 0.83 -17.57 4.35
C THR A 244 0.38 -17.87 5.77
N ARG A 245 0.73 -19.04 6.31
CA ARG A 245 0.47 -19.42 7.70
C ARG A 245 1.06 -18.40 8.67
N ARG A 246 2.31 -17.97 8.45
CA ARG A 246 3.00 -16.98 9.29
C ARG A 246 2.29 -15.62 9.34
N VAL A 247 1.77 -15.13 8.22
CA VAL A 247 0.97 -13.88 8.19
C VAL A 247 -0.33 -14.04 8.98
N MET A 248 -1.03 -15.15 8.76
CA MET A 248 -2.30 -15.40 9.44
C MET A 248 -2.11 -15.61 10.95
N ASP A 249 -1.03 -16.26 11.38
CA ASP A 249 -0.71 -16.45 12.80
C ASP A 249 -0.29 -15.16 13.48
N PHE A 250 0.44 -14.29 12.76
CA PHE A 250 0.74 -12.94 13.26
C PHE A 250 -0.54 -12.14 13.46
N ALA A 251 -1.43 -12.14 12.48
CA ALA A 251 -2.73 -11.50 12.59
C ALA A 251 -3.56 -12.07 13.75
N HIS A 252 -3.57 -13.40 13.93
CA HIS A 252 -4.25 -14.03 15.05
C HIS A 252 -3.65 -13.60 16.40
N LEU A 253 -2.33 -13.62 16.56
CA LEU A 253 -1.66 -13.20 17.80
C LEU A 253 -2.05 -11.77 18.18
N VAL A 254 -2.03 -10.85 17.21
CA VAL A 254 -2.32 -9.42 17.43
C VAL A 254 -3.77 -9.18 17.80
N ASN A 255 -4.71 -9.94 17.24
CA ASN A 255 -6.15 -9.68 17.41
C ASN A 255 -6.85 -10.58 18.43
N HIS A 256 -6.30 -11.76 18.72
CA HIS A 256 -6.94 -12.80 19.53
C HIS A 256 -6.06 -13.37 20.64
N GLY A 257 -4.73 -13.30 20.50
CA GLY A 257 -3.84 -13.77 21.55
C GLY A 257 -4.10 -12.99 22.84
N ASN A 258 -4.11 -13.66 23.99
CA ASN A 258 -4.27 -12.97 25.27
C ASN A 258 -3.03 -12.08 25.57
N GLU A 259 -3.10 -11.23 26.59
CA GLU A 259 -2.01 -10.29 26.88
C GLU A 259 -0.66 -10.96 27.13
N GLN A 260 -0.65 -12.09 27.85
CA GLN A 260 0.57 -12.83 28.15
C GLN A 260 1.15 -13.46 26.86
N GLU A 261 0.31 -14.14 26.08
CA GLU A 261 0.70 -14.77 24.81
C GLU A 261 1.31 -13.74 23.84
N PHE A 262 0.68 -12.57 23.72
CA PHE A 262 1.18 -11.48 22.89
C PHE A 262 2.53 -10.95 23.39
N ARG A 263 2.64 -10.65 24.70
CA ARG A 263 3.89 -10.19 25.32
C ARG A 263 5.05 -11.15 25.03
N ASP A 264 4.80 -12.44 25.20
CA ASP A 264 5.83 -13.47 25.07
C ASP A 264 6.19 -13.74 23.60
N SER A 265 5.23 -13.61 22.68
CA SER A 265 5.41 -14.08 21.31
C SER A 265 5.72 -12.97 20.30
N ILE A 266 5.30 -11.72 20.54
CA ILE A 266 5.32 -10.65 19.52
C ILE A 266 6.70 -10.41 18.93
N ALA A 267 7.76 -10.47 19.74
CA ALA A 267 9.13 -10.26 19.31
C ALA A 267 9.67 -11.37 18.37
N SER A 268 9.00 -12.53 18.34
CA SER A 268 9.29 -13.59 17.37
C SER A 268 8.70 -13.28 15.99
N TYR A 269 7.59 -12.55 15.93
CA TYR A 269 6.89 -12.20 14.69
C TYR A 269 7.34 -10.86 14.11
N LEU A 270 7.62 -9.87 14.94
CA LEU A 270 7.85 -8.50 14.52
C LEU A 270 9.29 -8.07 14.82
N ASP A 271 9.90 -7.35 13.88
CA ASP A 271 11.02 -6.47 14.23
C ASP A 271 10.47 -5.27 15.02
N VAL A 272 10.34 -5.45 16.34
CA VAL A 272 9.74 -4.44 17.24
C VAL A 272 10.50 -3.12 17.15
N ASP A 273 11.83 -3.15 17.06
CA ASP A 273 12.66 -1.94 17.05
C ASP A 273 12.46 -1.15 15.76
N GLY A 274 12.52 -1.85 14.62
CA GLY A 274 12.23 -1.26 13.32
C GLY A 274 10.80 -0.70 13.27
N PHE A 275 9.82 -1.43 13.84
CA PHE A 275 8.43 -0.97 13.89
C PHE A 275 8.26 0.29 14.75
N LEU A 276 8.86 0.35 15.95
CA LEU A 276 8.78 1.53 16.81
C LEU A 276 9.41 2.76 16.14
N ARG A 277 10.53 2.60 15.43
CA ARG A 277 11.16 3.67 14.62
C ARG A 277 10.26 4.09 13.45
N PHE A 278 9.63 3.13 12.79
CA PHE A 278 8.66 3.39 11.72
C PHE A 278 7.47 4.21 12.24
N ILE A 279 6.91 3.87 13.40
CA ILE A 279 5.84 4.66 14.03
C ILE A 279 6.37 6.05 14.41
N ALA A 280 7.50 6.13 15.11
CA ALA A 280 8.06 7.39 15.58
C ALA A 280 8.31 8.38 14.44
N VAL A 281 8.90 7.95 13.33
CA VAL A 281 9.14 8.83 12.18
C VAL A 281 7.83 9.29 11.54
N ASN A 282 6.85 8.39 11.33
CA ASN A 282 5.52 8.80 10.82
C ASN A 282 4.83 9.81 11.73
N THR A 283 4.96 9.65 13.06
CA THR A 283 4.44 10.59 14.07
C THR A 283 5.13 11.96 13.97
N LEU A 284 6.45 11.99 13.85
CA LEU A 284 7.23 13.23 13.82
C LEU A 284 7.02 14.01 12.52
N ILE A 285 6.96 13.33 11.37
CA ILE A 285 6.66 13.96 10.07
C ILE A 285 5.16 14.18 9.84
N VAL A 286 4.29 13.75 10.76
CA VAL A 286 2.82 13.83 10.62
C VAL A 286 2.37 13.22 9.29
N ASN A 287 2.58 11.91 9.14
CA ASN A 287 2.02 11.13 8.05
C ASN A 287 0.74 10.42 8.53
N LEU A 288 -0.42 10.94 8.17
CA LEU A 288 -1.71 10.33 8.49
C LEU A 288 -2.25 9.45 7.34
N ASP A 289 -1.68 9.55 6.14
CA ASP A 289 -2.05 8.69 5.00
C ASP A 289 -1.30 7.35 5.03
N THR A 290 -1.20 6.77 6.24
CA THR A 290 -0.60 5.48 6.54
C THR A 290 -1.43 4.77 7.62
N LEU A 291 -0.98 3.63 8.15
CA LEU A 291 -1.67 2.88 9.21
C LEU A 291 -2.03 3.69 10.47
N LEU A 292 -1.47 4.89 10.64
CA LEU A 292 -1.89 5.84 11.67
C LEU A 292 -3.32 6.35 11.49
N ALA A 293 -3.84 6.50 10.27
CA ALA A 293 -5.24 6.89 10.07
C ALA A 293 -5.87 6.35 8.77
N MET A 294 -5.15 6.32 7.66
CA MET A 294 -5.60 5.67 6.42
C MET A 294 -4.68 4.51 6.09
N PRO A 295 -5.07 3.25 6.35
CA PRO A 295 -4.18 2.10 6.29
C PRO A 295 -3.75 1.73 4.86
N GLN A 296 -2.77 2.44 4.34
CA GLN A 296 -2.15 2.27 3.03
C GLN A 296 -0.70 2.80 3.09
N ASN A 297 0.00 2.85 1.96
CA ASN A 297 1.29 3.54 1.84
C ASN A 297 2.40 3.01 2.77
N TYR A 298 2.45 1.70 2.95
CA TYR A 298 3.60 1.01 3.53
C TYR A 298 3.84 -0.32 2.82
N TYR A 299 5.04 -0.85 2.96
CA TYR A 299 5.37 -2.23 2.63
C TYR A 299 5.57 -3.03 3.91
N LEU A 300 5.30 -4.34 3.78
CA LEU A 300 5.54 -5.33 4.79
C LEU A 300 6.43 -6.41 4.18
N HIS A 301 7.58 -6.68 4.81
CA HIS A 301 8.47 -7.75 4.39
C HIS A 301 8.60 -8.79 5.48
N LEU A 302 8.33 -10.06 5.16
CA LEU A 302 8.69 -11.20 6.01
C LEU A 302 10.09 -11.66 5.63
N GLY A 303 11.06 -11.39 6.49
CA GLY A 303 12.45 -11.76 6.30
C GLY A 303 12.61 -13.29 6.26
N ARG A 304 13.32 -13.80 5.25
CA ARG A 304 13.55 -15.25 5.11
C ARG A 304 14.27 -15.84 6.34
N ASP A 305 15.32 -15.15 6.79
CA ASP A 305 16.25 -15.70 7.78
C ASP A 305 15.82 -15.37 9.21
N THR A 306 15.20 -14.21 9.42
CA THR A 306 14.69 -13.79 10.73
C THR A 306 13.30 -14.33 11.03
N ASN A 307 12.53 -14.68 9.99
CA ASN A 307 11.09 -14.99 10.05
C ASN A 307 10.26 -13.90 10.78
N LYS A 308 10.74 -12.65 10.69
CA LYS A 308 10.11 -11.46 11.26
C LYS A 308 9.57 -10.54 10.18
N PHE A 309 8.48 -9.87 10.51
CA PHE A 309 7.87 -8.80 9.75
C PHE A 309 8.61 -7.48 9.97
N VAL A 310 8.91 -6.79 8.88
CA VAL A 310 9.52 -5.46 8.85
C VAL A 310 8.62 -4.51 8.08
N PHE A 311 8.26 -3.39 8.71
CA PHE A 311 7.44 -2.33 8.13
C PHE A 311 8.32 -1.22 7.60
N PHE A 312 7.98 -0.68 6.43
CA PHE A 312 8.68 0.46 5.85
C PHE A 312 7.79 1.32 4.95
N PRO A 313 8.12 2.61 4.79
CA PRO A 313 7.19 3.57 4.20
C PRO A 313 7.11 3.47 2.67
N TRP A 314 6.00 3.98 2.15
CA TRP A 314 5.80 4.29 0.73
C TRP A 314 4.94 5.56 0.60
N ASP A 315 4.95 6.21 -0.57
CA ASP A 315 4.09 7.37 -0.93
C ASP A 315 4.00 8.46 0.17
N LEU A 316 5.07 9.26 0.31
CA LEU A 316 5.21 10.21 1.43
C LEU A 316 4.96 11.66 1.00
N ASP A 317 4.42 11.90 -0.20
CA ASP A 317 4.24 13.22 -0.80
C ASP A 317 3.22 14.11 -0.06
N ILE A 318 2.36 13.51 0.76
CA ILE A 318 1.34 14.20 1.59
C ILE A 318 1.62 14.10 3.09
N SER A 319 2.87 13.84 3.47
CA SER A 319 3.40 14.04 4.83
C SER A 319 3.55 15.53 5.18
N PHE A 320 4.02 15.83 6.40
CA PHE A 320 4.20 17.17 6.94
C PHE A 320 2.89 17.96 7.02
N ALA A 321 1.87 17.34 7.63
CA ALA A 321 0.50 17.86 7.69
C ALA A 321 -0.09 18.16 6.30
N GLY A 322 0.32 17.38 5.30
CA GLY A 322 -0.07 17.54 3.90
C GLY A 322 -1.31 16.74 3.49
N TRP A 323 -1.91 15.97 4.41
CA TRP A 323 -3.02 15.09 4.08
C TRP A 323 -4.36 15.82 4.10
N PRO A 324 -5.07 15.97 2.94
CA PRO A 324 -6.29 16.77 2.88
C PRO A 324 -7.46 16.22 3.68
N LEU A 325 -7.45 14.92 4.01
CA LEU A 325 -8.51 14.28 4.81
C LEU A 325 -8.21 14.31 6.31
N GLY A 326 -7.04 14.81 6.72
CA GLY A 326 -6.59 14.89 8.11
C GLY A 326 -7.15 16.09 8.91
N GLY A 327 -8.04 16.89 8.31
CA GLY A 327 -8.51 18.14 8.91
C GLY A 327 -7.57 19.30 8.66
N LYS A 328 -7.63 20.35 9.51
CA LYS A 328 -6.80 21.56 9.33
C LYS A 328 -5.32 21.23 9.55
N PRO A 329 -4.39 21.80 8.74
CA PRO A 329 -2.96 21.60 8.96
C PRO A 329 -2.46 21.95 10.37
N ALA A 330 -3.03 23.00 10.98
CA ALA A 330 -2.67 23.41 12.34
C ALA A 330 -2.92 22.31 13.38
N ASP A 331 -4.06 21.61 13.26
CA ASP A 331 -4.41 20.50 14.15
C ASP A 331 -3.47 19.30 13.88
N GLN A 332 -3.24 18.98 12.61
CA GLN A 332 -2.33 17.91 12.20
C GLN A 332 -0.90 18.15 12.72
N MET A 333 -0.37 19.37 12.65
CA MET A 333 0.95 19.71 13.21
C MET A 333 1.03 19.54 14.73
N ASN A 334 -0.11 19.49 15.42
CA ASN A 334 -0.18 19.16 16.84
C ASN A 334 -0.36 17.67 17.13
N LEU A 335 -0.21 16.76 16.16
CA LEU A 335 -0.43 15.30 16.34
C LEU A 335 0.24 14.76 17.61
N SER A 336 -0.49 13.95 18.38
CA SER A 336 -0.03 13.38 19.64
C SER A 336 1.18 12.46 19.46
N LEU A 337 2.18 12.61 20.31
CA LEU A 337 3.33 11.71 20.37
C LEU A 337 3.00 10.37 21.04
N ILE A 338 2.09 10.40 22.01
CA ILE A 338 1.73 9.24 22.86
C ILE A 338 0.55 8.44 22.30
N HIS A 339 -0.29 9.07 21.46
CA HIS A 339 -1.38 8.42 20.73
C HIS A 339 -1.33 8.87 19.25
N PRO A 340 -0.36 8.37 18.45
CA PRO A 340 -0.08 8.91 17.12
C PRO A 340 -1.05 8.43 16.04
N HIS A 341 -1.82 7.37 16.32
CA HIS A 341 -2.82 6.85 15.41
C HIS A 341 -4.19 7.52 15.65
N SER A 342 -5.18 7.21 14.83
CA SER A 342 -6.54 7.73 14.95
C SER A 342 -7.17 7.37 16.29
N SER A 343 -8.32 7.97 16.62
CA SER A 343 -9.07 7.59 17.83
C SER A 343 -9.66 6.18 17.78
N ASP A 344 -9.73 5.56 16.59
CA ASP A 344 -10.11 4.16 16.47
C ASP A 344 -9.00 3.29 17.09
N GLU A 345 -9.38 2.23 17.80
CA GLU A 345 -8.46 1.23 18.36
C GLU A 345 -7.43 0.80 17.31
N HIS A 346 -6.17 0.57 17.66
CA HIS A 346 -5.15 0.03 16.76
C HIS A 346 -4.38 -1.10 17.48
N ASN A 347 -4.96 -2.30 17.44
CA ASN A 347 -4.51 -3.50 18.18
C ASN A 347 -2.99 -3.66 18.28
N LEU A 348 -2.26 -3.56 17.16
CA LEU A 348 -0.80 -3.71 17.20
C LEU A 348 -0.09 -2.62 18.02
N ILE A 349 -0.38 -1.34 17.77
CA ILE A 349 0.29 -0.21 18.45
C ILE A 349 -0.15 -0.16 19.91
N ASP A 350 -1.46 -0.25 20.17
CA ASP A 350 -2.01 -0.14 21.52
C ASP A 350 -1.48 -1.24 22.43
N ARG A 351 -1.46 -2.49 21.94
CA ARG A 351 -0.94 -3.62 22.71
C ARG A 351 0.57 -3.56 22.91
N LEU A 352 1.34 -3.06 21.93
CA LEU A 352 2.77 -2.82 22.12
C LEU A 352 3.00 -1.73 23.18
N PHE A 353 2.24 -0.64 23.16
CA PHE A 353 2.37 0.46 24.13
C PHE A 353 1.87 0.09 25.53
N ALA A 354 1.00 -0.92 25.65
CA ALA A 354 0.63 -1.50 26.94
C ALA A 354 1.75 -2.33 27.60
N ILE A 355 2.82 -2.66 26.86
CA ILE A 355 4.02 -3.30 27.39
C ILE A 355 4.99 -2.21 27.83
N GLU A 356 5.11 -1.99 29.15
CA GLU A 356 5.88 -0.87 29.72
C GLU A 356 7.33 -0.77 29.18
N PRO A 357 8.15 -1.85 29.12
CA PRO A 357 9.48 -1.77 28.50
C PRO A 357 9.48 -1.34 27.01
N VAL A 358 8.45 -1.75 26.24
CA VAL A 358 8.32 -1.38 24.82
C VAL A 358 7.91 0.09 24.70
N LYS A 359 7.01 0.57 25.56
CA LYS A 359 6.63 1.99 25.60
C LYS A 359 7.81 2.89 25.99
N MET A 360 8.58 2.50 27.01
CA MET A 360 9.81 3.22 27.38
C MET A 360 10.81 3.27 26.21
N LYS A 361 10.91 2.19 25.43
CA LYS A 361 11.76 2.16 24.23
C LYS A 361 11.26 3.12 23.14
N TYR A 362 9.95 3.18 22.90
CA TYR A 362 9.38 4.15 21.98
C TYR A 362 9.64 5.59 22.42
N ASP A 363 9.44 5.90 23.71
CA ASP A 363 9.67 7.24 24.25
C ASP A 363 11.14 7.65 24.14
N LYS A 364 12.05 6.70 24.38
CA LYS A 364 13.48 6.90 24.16
C LYS A 364 13.79 7.18 22.69
N ILE A 365 13.23 6.41 21.75
CA ILE A 365 13.40 6.64 20.30
C ILE A 365 12.91 8.04 19.92
N ILE A 366 11.75 8.47 20.42
CA ILE A 366 11.23 9.82 20.15
C ILE A 366 12.21 10.89 20.63
N ARG A 367 12.71 10.79 21.87
CA ARG A 367 13.68 11.76 22.42
C ARG A 367 14.98 11.79 21.63
N GLU A 368 15.57 10.62 21.35
CA GLU A 368 16.80 10.51 20.54
C GLU A 368 16.63 11.12 19.14
N LEU A 369 15.48 10.89 18.49
CA LEU A 369 15.20 11.48 17.19
C LEU A 369 15.04 12.99 17.30
N VAL A 370 14.28 13.51 18.26
CA VAL A 370 14.03 14.95 18.45
C VAL A 370 15.30 15.72 18.81
N ASP A 371 16.14 15.17 19.68
CA ASP A 371 17.40 15.78 20.10
C ASP A 371 18.45 15.77 18.97
N GLY A 372 18.35 14.80 18.06
CA GLY A 372 19.27 14.63 16.92
C GLY A 372 18.64 15.01 15.58
N LEU A 373 18.23 13.96 14.84
CA LEU A 373 17.80 14.03 13.44
C LEU A 373 16.65 15.02 13.18
N PHE A 374 15.72 15.13 14.13
CA PHE A 374 14.52 15.98 14.09
C PHE A 374 14.69 17.31 14.83
N SER A 375 15.92 17.64 15.27
CA SER A 375 16.19 18.98 15.77
C SER A 375 15.91 20.01 14.68
N ARG A 376 15.39 21.18 15.08
CA ARG A 376 15.03 22.27 14.16
C ARG A 376 16.18 22.63 13.22
N GLU A 377 17.40 22.68 13.75
CA GLU A 377 18.62 22.98 12.99
C GLU A 377 18.88 21.95 11.88
N GLN A 378 18.89 20.66 12.22
CA GLN A 378 19.17 19.60 11.24
C GLN A 378 18.08 19.51 10.16
N LEU A 379 16.82 19.66 10.55
CA LEU A 379 15.69 19.68 9.61
C LEU A 379 15.79 20.86 8.64
N MET A 380 16.05 22.07 9.14
CA MET A 380 16.21 23.26 8.30
C MET A 380 17.40 23.12 7.38
N LYS A 381 18.57 22.72 7.91
CA LYS A 381 19.79 22.51 7.13
C LYS A 381 19.53 21.53 5.97
N LYS A 382 18.93 20.38 6.25
CA LYS A 382 18.67 19.39 5.20
C LYS A 382 17.66 19.89 4.18
N PHE A 383 16.60 20.56 4.62
CA PHE A 383 15.60 21.12 3.71
C PHE A 383 16.21 22.20 2.80
N ASP A 384 17.09 23.06 3.33
CA ASP A 384 17.79 24.09 2.57
C ASP A 384 18.70 23.48 1.49
N GLU A 385 19.41 22.39 1.80
CA GLU A 385 20.21 21.65 0.82
C GLU A 385 19.36 21.12 -0.35
N LEU A 386 18.22 20.49 -0.03
CA LEU A 386 17.29 19.95 -1.03
C LEU A 386 16.68 21.08 -1.87
N GLU A 387 16.22 22.16 -1.23
CA GLU A 387 15.64 23.31 -1.93
C GLU A 387 16.66 24.00 -2.83
N LYS A 388 17.90 24.17 -2.38
CA LYS A 388 18.99 24.71 -3.19
C LYS A 388 19.22 23.87 -4.44
N THR A 389 19.22 22.54 -4.30
CA THR A 389 19.44 21.60 -5.40
C THR A 389 18.39 21.75 -6.49
N VAL A 390 17.10 21.82 -6.12
CA VAL A 390 16.00 21.82 -7.09
C VAL A 390 15.52 23.21 -7.52
N ARG A 391 16.05 24.30 -6.93
CA ARG A 391 15.52 25.66 -7.08
C ARG A 391 15.28 26.05 -8.55
N ASP A 392 16.28 25.86 -9.39
CA ASP A 392 16.24 26.30 -10.79
C ASP A 392 15.34 25.39 -11.63
N ALA A 393 15.39 24.07 -11.38
CA ALA A 393 14.50 23.09 -12.01
C ALA A 393 13.03 23.35 -11.65
N ARG A 394 12.76 23.69 -10.37
CA ARG A 394 11.42 24.05 -9.89
C ARG A 394 10.91 25.36 -10.51
N LYS A 395 11.79 26.32 -10.79
CA LYS A 395 11.43 27.55 -11.54
C LYS A 395 11.03 27.19 -12.98
N ARG A 396 11.83 26.38 -13.68
CA ARG A 396 11.52 25.90 -15.03
C ARG A 396 10.22 25.08 -15.07
N ASP A 397 9.99 24.24 -14.08
CA ASP A 397 8.75 23.48 -13.89
C ASP A 397 7.51 24.38 -13.88
N LYS A 398 7.51 25.42 -13.03
CA LYS A 398 6.42 26.40 -12.95
C LYS A 398 6.20 27.13 -14.27
N THR A 399 7.27 27.53 -14.94
CA THR A 399 7.20 28.17 -16.26
C THR A 399 6.56 27.23 -17.29
N ALA A 400 6.95 25.96 -17.31
CA ALA A 400 6.46 24.99 -18.28
C ALA A 400 4.98 24.64 -18.05
N VAL A 401 4.57 24.43 -16.80
CA VAL A 401 3.15 24.22 -16.43
C VAL A 401 2.29 25.41 -16.86
N LYS A 402 2.77 26.65 -16.64
CA LYS A 402 2.09 27.87 -17.08
C LYS A 402 2.01 27.97 -18.60
N ALA A 403 3.11 27.67 -19.31
CA ALA A 403 3.17 27.73 -20.77
C ALA A 403 2.19 26.76 -21.44
N ARG A 404 1.98 25.58 -20.85
CA ARG A 404 0.99 24.59 -21.31
C ARG A 404 -0.45 24.88 -20.88
N ASN A 405 -0.70 25.98 -20.17
CA ASN A 405 -2.01 26.33 -19.60
C ASN A 405 -2.64 25.17 -18.81
N GLU A 406 -1.82 24.44 -18.06
CA GLU A 406 -2.31 23.34 -17.26
C GLU A 406 -3.04 23.89 -16.02
N ARG A 407 -4.22 23.32 -15.71
CA ARG A 407 -5.01 23.64 -14.52
C ARG A 407 -4.23 23.52 -13.20
N GLY A 408 -3.09 22.85 -13.21
CA GLY A 408 -2.30 22.54 -12.03
C GLY A 408 -3.02 21.50 -11.16
N TYR A 409 -2.80 21.61 -9.85
CA TYR A 409 -3.17 20.59 -8.87
C TYR A 409 -4.21 21.14 -7.90
N PRO A 410 -5.51 20.97 -8.16
CA PRO A 410 -6.52 21.40 -7.22
C PRO A 410 -6.51 20.42 -6.04
N ALA A 411 -5.95 20.83 -4.91
CA ALA A 411 -6.11 20.08 -3.68
C ALA A 411 -7.61 19.94 -3.34
N PRO A 412 -8.06 18.77 -2.87
CA PRO A 412 -9.45 18.57 -2.48
C PRO A 412 -9.92 19.63 -1.48
N PHE A 413 -11.15 20.12 -1.64
CA PHE A 413 -11.80 21.04 -0.70
C PHE A 413 -11.04 22.36 -0.44
N GLY A 414 -10.18 22.80 -1.37
CA GLY A 414 -9.38 24.01 -1.21
C GLY A 414 -8.24 23.87 -0.20
N PHE A 415 -7.93 22.65 0.24
CA PHE A 415 -6.89 22.37 1.21
C PHE A 415 -5.53 22.93 0.77
N GLN A 416 -4.84 23.62 1.67
CA GLN A 416 -3.49 24.12 1.42
C GLN A 416 -2.54 23.45 2.42
N PRO A 417 -1.62 22.58 1.96
CA PRO A 417 -0.61 22.02 2.85
C PRO A 417 0.34 23.14 3.32
N PRO A 418 0.88 23.06 4.55
CA PRO A 418 1.78 24.08 5.07
C PRO A 418 3.11 24.08 4.31
N GLY A 419 3.83 25.19 4.38
CA GLY A 419 5.24 25.19 3.95
C GLY A 419 6.08 24.30 4.86
N ILE A 420 7.16 23.69 4.36
CA ILE A 420 7.99 22.80 5.20
C ILE A 420 8.68 23.57 6.34
N ARG A 421 9.11 24.82 6.12
CA ARG A 421 9.67 25.66 7.20
C ARG A 421 8.64 25.99 8.28
N GLU A 422 7.44 26.36 7.87
CA GLU A 422 6.31 26.58 8.79
C GLU A 422 6.00 25.30 9.59
N PHE A 423 5.99 24.15 8.91
CA PHE A 423 5.80 22.86 9.54
C PHE A 423 6.88 22.60 10.59
N ILE A 424 8.16 22.73 10.23
CA ILE A 424 9.28 22.49 11.15
C ILE A 424 9.10 23.36 12.41
N ASP A 425 8.86 24.65 12.24
CA ASP A 425 8.71 25.58 13.36
C ASP A 425 7.53 25.21 14.28
N LYS A 426 6.34 25.00 13.69
CA LYS A 426 5.13 24.70 14.48
C LYS A 426 5.19 23.32 15.12
N ARG A 427 5.72 22.32 14.39
CA ARG A 427 5.82 20.94 14.86
C ARG A 427 6.86 20.81 15.96
N SER A 428 8.04 21.43 15.83
CA SER A 428 9.06 21.44 16.89
C SER A 428 8.52 22.04 18.19
N ASN A 429 7.78 23.16 18.12
CA ASN A 429 7.17 23.75 19.31
C ASN A 429 6.08 22.86 19.93
N SER A 430 5.29 22.16 19.12
CA SER A 430 4.31 21.16 19.61
C SER A 430 5.01 19.99 20.30
N ILE A 431 6.05 19.45 19.68
CA ILE A 431 6.84 18.34 20.23
C ILE A 431 7.43 18.73 21.59
N GLU A 432 8.05 19.91 21.70
CA GLU A 432 8.64 20.39 22.95
C GLU A 432 7.59 20.47 24.07
N ARG A 433 6.44 21.09 23.80
CA ARG A 433 5.36 21.22 24.76
C ARG A 433 4.78 19.86 25.18
N GLN A 434 4.68 18.90 24.26
CA GLN A 434 4.26 17.53 24.57
C GLN A 434 5.28 16.77 25.41
N LEU A 435 6.58 16.86 25.08
CA LEU A 435 7.64 16.20 25.85
C LEU A 435 7.81 16.79 27.26
N ASN A 436 7.48 18.07 27.43
CA ASN A 436 7.43 18.76 28.73
C ASN A 436 6.11 18.50 29.49
N GLY A 437 5.17 17.75 28.93
CA GLY A 437 3.89 17.42 29.56
C GLY A 437 2.88 18.56 29.65
N THR A 438 3.10 19.65 28.91
CA THR A 438 2.20 20.82 28.89
C THR A 438 1.00 20.65 27.94
N GLU A 439 1.06 19.69 27.02
CA GLU A 439 -0.07 19.26 26.19
C GLU A 439 0.05 17.78 25.79
N THR A 440 -1.06 17.16 25.42
CA THR A 440 -1.11 15.75 24.98
C THR A 440 -1.14 15.58 23.46
N GLY A 441 -1.33 16.69 22.74
CA GLY A 441 -1.44 16.73 21.28
C GLY A 441 -2.82 16.34 20.74
N TYR A 442 -2.96 16.49 19.42
CA TYR A 442 -4.15 16.19 18.64
C TYR A 442 -4.24 14.70 18.31
N ILE A 443 -5.41 14.11 18.53
CA ILE A 443 -5.74 12.75 18.08
C ILE A 443 -6.73 12.88 16.93
N PHE A 444 -6.34 12.37 15.75
CA PHE A 444 -7.21 12.41 14.59
C PHE A 444 -8.45 11.54 14.80
N LYS A 445 -9.63 12.07 14.51
CA LYS A 445 -10.90 11.34 14.56
C LYS A 445 -11.48 11.23 13.18
N HIS A 446 -11.76 10.02 12.73
CA HIS A 446 -12.46 9.83 11.46
C HIS A 446 -13.90 10.34 11.56
N GLY A 447 -14.44 10.83 10.45
CA GLY A 447 -15.86 11.17 10.36
C GLY A 447 -16.81 9.95 10.43
N ARG A 448 -16.27 8.72 10.33
CA ARG A 448 -16.95 7.43 10.51
C ARG A 448 -15.95 6.41 11.06
N PRO A 449 -16.37 5.45 11.91
CA PRO A 449 -15.47 4.43 12.44
C PRO A 449 -14.68 3.69 11.35
N GLY A 450 -13.36 3.57 11.53
CA GLY A 450 -12.40 2.96 10.61
C GLY A 450 -12.03 3.82 9.38
N GLY A 451 -12.66 4.98 9.21
CA GLY A 451 -12.41 5.86 8.07
C GLY A 451 -12.93 5.35 6.72
N ARG A 452 -12.42 5.95 5.63
CA ARG A 452 -12.87 5.64 4.25
C ARG A 452 -12.59 4.19 3.84
N LEU A 453 -11.54 3.59 4.41
CA LEU A 453 -11.18 2.17 4.24
C LEU A 453 -11.58 1.32 5.46
N GLY A 454 -12.38 1.86 6.40
CA GLY A 454 -12.77 1.18 7.65
C GLY A 454 -13.54 -0.11 7.45
N HIS A 455 -14.30 -0.19 6.36
CA HIS A 455 -14.96 -1.42 5.94
C HIS A 455 -13.98 -2.55 5.57
N LEU A 456 -12.73 -2.24 5.25
CA LEU A 456 -11.64 -3.21 5.06
C LEU A 456 -10.90 -3.45 6.37
N ALA A 457 -10.67 -2.39 7.14
CA ALA A 457 -9.72 -2.37 8.28
C ALA A 457 -10.31 -2.68 9.66
N LYS A 458 -11.57 -2.37 10.00
CA LYS A 458 -12.12 -2.69 11.34
C LYS A 458 -13.61 -2.98 11.32
N GLY A 459 -13.93 -4.22 11.66
CA GLY A 459 -15.07 -4.50 12.53
C GLY A 459 -16.32 -5.09 11.91
N ASN A 460 -16.57 -4.92 10.60
CA ASN A 460 -17.87 -5.28 10.05
C ASN A 460 -17.77 -6.32 8.93
N PHE A 461 -18.38 -7.50 9.13
CA PHE A 461 -18.55 -8.52 8.10
C PHE A 461 -19.26 -7.90 6.89
N GLY A 462 -20.47 -7.39 7.11
CA GLY A 462 -21.27 -6.68 6.15
C GLY A 462 -21.53 -7.43 4.85
N ARG A 463 -22.23 -6.78 3.91
CA ARG A 463 -22.52 -7.35 2.59
C ARG A 463 -21.26 -7.53 1.72
N GLY A 464 -20.22 -6.72 1.96
CA GLY A 464 -18.96 -6.77 1.24
C GLY A 464 -18.18 -8.05 1.53
N ARG A 465 -17.98 -8.40 2.82
CA ARG A 465 -17.31 -9.66 3.16
C ARG A 465 -18.21 -10.86 2.88
N LEU A 466 -19.53 -10.75 3.03
CA LEU A 466 -20.44 -11.79 2.56
C LEU A 466 -20.22 -12.12 1.07
N ALA A 467 -20.15 -11.10 0.21
CA ALA A 467 -19.86 -11.29 -1.21
C ALA A 467 -18.50 -11.95 -1.43
N MET A 468 -17.49 -11.55 -0.66
CA MET A 468 -16.14 -12.13 -0.73
C MET A 468 -16.12 -13.60 -0.30
N HIS A 469 -16.78 -13.97 0.80
CA HIS A 469 -16.91 -15.35 1.26
C HIS A 469 -17.61 -16.22 0.22
N ILE A 470 -18.72 -15.74 -0.35
CA ILE A 470 -19.41 -16.47 -1.41
C ILE A 470 -18.49 -16.67 -2.62
N MET A 471 -17.81 -15.61 -3.08
CA MET A 471 -16.89 -15.74 -4.23
C MET A 471 -15.75 -16.72 -3.95
N ILE A 472 -15.11 -16.64 -2.78
CA ILE A 472 -13.94 -17.47 -2.44
C ILE A 472 -14.34 -18.94 -2.20
N GLN A 473 -15.52 -19.20 -1.64
CA GLN A 473 -15.94 -20.55 -1.27
C GLN A 473 -16.72 -21.27 -2.39
N ALA A 474 -17.38 -20.52 -3.29
CA ALA A 474 -18.08 -21.10 -4.43
C ALA A 474 -17.21 -21.28 -5.67
N ASP A 475 -16.21 -20.42 -5.91
CA ASP A 475 -15.32 -20.53 -7.08
C ASP A 475 -14.31 -21.68 -6.94
N ILE A 476 -14.80 -22.92 -7.06
CA ILE A 476 -14.04 -24.17 -6.82
C ILE A 476 -12.90 -24.32 -7.84
N ASN A 477 -13.08 -23.82 -9.06
CA ASN A 477 -12.10 -23.92 -10.14
C ASN A 477 -11.19 -22.67 -10.27
N GLU A 478 -11.32 -21.71 -9.35
CA GLU A 478 -10.53 -20.48 -9.26
C GLU A 478 -10.52 -19.63 -10.54
N ASN A 479 -11.62 -19.66 -11.31
CA ASN A 479 -11.73 -18.92 -12.57
C ASN A 479 -12.24 -17.47 -12.40
N GLN A 480 -12.51 -17.04 -11.16
CA GLN A 480 -13.09 -15.74 -10.75
C GLN A 480 -14.57 -15.55 -11.08
N TRP A 481 -15.25 -16.62 -11.47
CA TRP A 481 -16.67 -16.66 -11.74
C TRP A 481 -17.34 -17.78 -10.97
N VAL A 482 -18.57 -17.54 -10.56
CA VAL A 482 -19.39 -18.53 -9.86
C VAL A 482 -20.57 -18.93 -10.73
N THR A 483 -20.67 -20.23 -11.00
CA THR A 483 -21.81 -20.90 -11.65
C THR A 483 -22.92 -21.25 -10.66
N LYS A 484 -24.08 -21.68 -11.16
CA LYS A 484 -25.21 -22.10 -10.33
C LYS A 484 -24.87 -23.36 -9.52
N GLU A 485 -24.18 -24.30 -10.14
CA GLU A 485 -23.77 -25.57 -9.55
C GLU A 485 -22.76 -25.36 -8.42
N GLU A 486 -21.78 -24.49 -8.64
CA GLU A 486 -20.80 -24.06 -7.65
C GLU A 486 -21.48 -23.38 -6.45
N LEU A 487 -22.38 -22.43 -6.72
CA LEU A 487 -23.13 -21.73 -5.67
C LEU A 487 -24.00 -22.72 -4.86
N HIS A 488 -24.71 -23.61 -5.54
CA HIS A 488 -25.55 -24.64 -4.90
C HIS A 488 -24.71 -25.56 -4.00
N THR A 489 -23.56 -26.02 -4.50
CA THR A 489 -22.62 -26.87 -3.75
C THR A 489 -22.11 -26.18 -2.49
N MET A 490 -21.67 -24.92 -2.62
CA MET A 490 -21.20 -24.11 -1.49
C MET A 490 -22.31 -23.91 -0.45
N LEU A 491 -23.54 -23.55 -0.86
CA LEU A 491 -24.68 -23.35 0.05
C LEU A 491 -25.09 -24.65 0.77
N GLY A 492 -25.02 -25.79 0.08
CA GLY A 492 -25.20 -27.08 0.70
C GLY A 492 -24.19 -27.33 1.82
N GLY A 493 -22.91 -27.08 1.55
CA GLY A 493 -21.84 -27.19 2.56
C GLY A 493 -21.98 -26.18 3.70
N TRP A 494 -22.48 -24.96 3.42
CA TRP A 494 -22.83 -23.99 4.46
C TRP A 494 -23.90 -24.53 5.39
N PHE A 495 -24.99 -25.10 4.85
CA PHE A 495 -26.03 -25.71 5.66
C PHE A 495 -25.47 -26.84 6.52
N ASP A 496 -24.71 -27.75 5.93
CA ASP A 496 -24.14 -28.91 6.65
C ASP A 496 -23.19 -28.46 7.78
N SER A 497 -22.45 -27.36 7.59
CA SER A 497 -21.58 -26.79 8.62
C SER A 497 -22.36 -26.14 9.77
N MET A 498 -23.55 -25.61 9.47
CA MET A 498 -24.45 -25.00 10.45
C MET A 498 -25.27 -26.04 11.23
N ASP A 499 -25.75 -27.07 10.54
CA ASP A 499 -26.56 -28.17 11.08
C ASP A 499 -25.68 -29.32 11.61
N ARG A 500 -24.84 -29.02 12.60
CA ARG A 500 -23.89 -29.99 13.16
C ARG A 500 -24.56 -31.22 13.78
N GLU A 501 -25.78 -31.07 14.28
CA GLU A 501 -26.59 -32.15 14.85
C GLU A 501 -27.34 -32.95 13.78
N GLN A 502 -27.23 -32.57 12.50
CA GLN A 502 -27.89 -33.21 11.36
C GLN A 502 -29.41 -33.31 11.53
N ALA A 503 -30.03 -32.29 12.13
CA ALA A 503 -31.46 -32.23 12.34
C ALA A 503 -32.24 -32.00 11.03
N GLY A 504 -31.56 -31.59 9.96
CA GLY A 504 -32.12 -31.26 8.65
C GLY A 504 -32.84 -29.93 8.58
N LYS A 505 -32.90 -29.19 9.70
CA LYS A 505 -33.69 -27.95 9.84
C LYS A 505 -33.11 -27.01 10.89
N LEU A 506 -33.14 -25.71 10.61
CA LEU A 506 -32.66 -24.65 11.51
C LEU A 506 -33.72 -23.57 11.66
N ASN A 507 -34.14 -23.28 12.90
CA ASN A 507 -34.96 -22.08 13.18
C ASN A 507 -34.11 -20.81 13.15
N LYS A 508 -34.74 -19.62 13.13
CA LYS A 508 -34.03 -18.32 13.08
C LYS A 508 -32.87 -18.20 14.08
N ALA A 509 -33.09 -18.58 15.34
CA ALA A 509 -32.07 -18.45 16.37
C ALA A 509 -30.86 -19.38 16.12
N SER A 510 -31.12 -20.65 15.83
CA SER A 510 -30.09 -21.65 15.53
C SER A 510 -29.34 -21.34 14.24
N PHE A 511 -30.03 -20.89 13.18
CA PHE A 511 -29.44 -20.43 11.92
C PHE A 511 -28.47 -19.28 12.15
N ILE A 512 -28.93 -18.20 12.80
CA ILE A 512 -28.09 -17.01 13.05
C ILE A 512 -26.89 -17.36 13.93
N LYS A 513 -27.08 -18.19 14.96
CA LYS A 513 -26.00 -18.63 15.86
C LYS A 513 -24.94 -19.45 15.14
N SER A 514 -25.33 -20.23 14.14
CA SER A 514 -24.45 -21.17 13.42
C SER A 514 -23.84 -20.60 12.15
N LEU A 515 -24.32 -19.47 11.60
CA LEU A 515 -23.74 -18.79 10.43
C LEU A 515 -22.20 -18.64 10.44
N PRO A 516 -21.51 -18.33 11.56
CA PRO A 516 -20.04 -18.33 11.58
C PRO A 516 -19.41 -19.65 11.13
N GLU A 517 -20.07 -20.79 11.36
CA GLU A 517 -19.60 -22.11 10.92
C GLU A 517 -19.65 -22.27 9.41
N ALA A 518 -20.62 -21.66 8.73
CA ALA A 518 -20.67 -21.64 7.27
C ALA A 518 -19.48 -20.86 6.67
N PHE A 519 -19.12 -19.72 7.28
CA PHE A 519 -18.07 -18.85 6.75
C PHE A 519 -16.65 -19.29 7.11
N PHE A 520 -16.47 -20.01 8.23
CA PHE A 520 -15.18 -20.40 8.79
C PHE A 520 -15.18 -21.88 9.18
N GLN A 521 -15.41 -22.74 8.19
CA GLN A 521 -15.54 -24.19 8.36
C GLN A 521 -14.27 -24.78 8.99
N ASN A 522 -14.37 -25.24 10.24
CA ASN A 522 -13.26 -25.84 11.00
C ASN A 522 -12.00 -24.98 11.13
N SER A 523 -12.14 -23.65 11.07
CA SER A 523 -11.03 -22.70 11.19
C SER A 523 -11.21 -21.72 12.34
N ARG A 524 -10.12 -21.08 12.77
CA ARG A 524 -10.19 -19.92 13.67
C ARG A 524 -10.95 -18.80 12.99
N LYS A 525 -11.65 -17.99 13.80
CA LYS A 525 -12.61 -16.99 13.34
C LYS A 525 -12.18 -15.60 13.77
N PRO A 526 -12.43 -14.56 12.95
CA PRO A 526 -12.32 -13.18 13.40
C PRO A 526 -13.18 -12.91 14.64
N ALA A 527 -12.81 -11.90 15.41
CA ALA A 527 -13.62 -11.45 16.54
C ALA A 527 -14.85 -10.66 16.06
N GLY A 528 -15.87 -10.56 16.92
CA GLY A 528 -17.08 -9.79 16.66
C GLY A 528 -18.28 -10.65 16.21
N ARG A 529 -19.40 -9.98 15.91
CA ARG A 529 -20.62 -10.64 15.42
C ARG A 529 -20.47 -10.93 13.93
N ILE A 530 -20.44 -12.22 13.58
CA ILE A 530 -20.22 -12.68 12.21
C ILE A 530 -21.44 -13.49 11.74
N PRO A 531 -22.25 -12.97 10.80
CA PRO A 531 -22.24 -11.59 10.34
C PRO A 531 -23.02 -10.71 11.34
N GLU A 532 -23.11 -9.41 11.08
CA GLU A 532 -23.91 -8.51 11.91
C GLU A 532 -25.41 -8.86 11.79
N PRO A 533 -26.25 -8.50 12.80
CA PRO A 533 -27.66 -8.90 12.83
C PRO A 533 -28.43 -8.62 11.54
N TYR A 534 -28.28 -7.44 10.92
CA TYR A 534 -29.00 -7.13 9.68
C TYR A 534 -28.63 -8.05 8.51
N VAL A 535 -27.39 -8.53 8.44
CA VAL A 535 -26.95 -9.49 7.42
C VAL A 535 -27.44 -10.88 7.77
N ALA A 536 -27.32 -11.28 9.03
CA ALA A 536 -27.76 -12.60 9.51
C ALA A 536 -29.27 -12.78 9.33
N GLU A 537 -30.05 -11.78 9.72
CA GLU A 537 -31.50 -11.75 9.55
C GLU A 537 -31.90 -11.65 8.09
N GLY A 538 -31.17 -10.86 7.29
CA GLY A 538 -31.39 -10.80 5.85
C GLY A 538 -31.15 -12.13 5.16
N LEU A 539 -30.10 -12.87 5.51
CA LEU A 539 -29.83 -14.21 4.99
C LEU A 539 -30.91 -15.21 5.42
N PHE A 540 -31.33 -15.18 6.68
CA PHE A 540 -32.41 -16.03 7.17
C PHE A 540 -33.72 -15.75 6.42
N ALA A 541 -34.12 -14.48 6.30
CA ALA A 541 -35.35 -14.10 5.59
C ALA A 541 -35.32 -14.42 4.09
N LEU A 542 -34.13 -14.51 3.49
CA LEU A 542 -33.99 -14.99 2.12
C LEU A 542 -34.20 -16.51 2.05
N ALA A 543 -33.61 -17.25 2.99
CA ALA A 543 -33.72 -18.70 3.07
C ALA A 543 -35.14 -19.18 3.42
N ASP A 544 -35.76 -18.61 4.46
CA ASP A 544 -37.13 -18.86 4.92
C ASP A 544 -38.15 -18.14 4.02
N SER A 545 -38.28 -18.62 2.77
CA SER A 545 -39.08 -17.93 1.76
C SER A 545 -40.59 -18.19 1.86
N ASP A 546 -40.98 -19.29 2.50
CA ASP A 546 -42.37 -19.64 2.83
C ASP A 546 -42.82 -19.08 4.19
N LYS A 547 -41.89 -18.56 5.00
CA LYS A 547 -42.14 -17.87 6.28
C LYS A 547 -42.67 -18.81 7.36
N ASP A 548 -42.25 -20.06 7.36
CA ASP A 548 -42.59 -21.03 8.40
C ASP A 548 -41.64 -20.93 9.62
N GLY A 549 -40.60 -20.10 9.52
CA GLY A 549 -39.62 -19.87 10.58
C GLY A 549 -38.53 -20.94 10.64
N ILE A 550 -38.47 -21.82 9.65
CA ILE A 550 -37.55 -22.95 9.53
C ILE A 550 -36.81 -22.85 8.20
N VAL A 551 -35.52 -23.15 8.21
CA VAL A 551 -34.71 -23.26 7.01
C VAL A 551 -34.17 -24.68 6.91
N THR A 552 -34.43 -25.34 5.78
CA THR A 552 -33.78 -26.60 5.40
C THR A 552 -32.65 -26.35 4.40
N LYS A 553 -31.85 -27.39 4.13
CA LYS A 553 -30.82 -27.35 3.08
C LYS A 553 -31.40 -26.97 1.70
N LYS A 554 -32.62 -27.47 1.41
CA LYS A 554 -33.32 -27.16 0.17
C LYS A 554 -33.71 -25.69 0.09
N ASP A 555 -34.16 -25.11 1.20
CA ASP A 555 -34.56 -23.70 1.26
C ASP A 555 -33.37 -22.77 1.08
N LEU A 556 -32.25 -23.07 1.75
CA LEU A 556 -31.01 -22.28 1.61
C LEU A 556 -30.43 -22.34 0.19
N THR A 557 -30.40 -23.52 -0.42
CA THR A 557 -29.90 -23.69 -1.80
C THR A 557 -30.83 -23.05 -2.84
N THR A 558 -32.15 -23.10 -2.64
CA THR A 558 -33.14 -22.52 -3.56
C THR A 558 -33.22 -20.99 -3.45
N SER A 559 -33.18 -20.46 -2.23
CA SER A 559 -33.34 -19.02 -1.96
C SER A 559 -32.27 -18.15 -2.61
N LEU A 560 -31.03 -18.62 -2.63
CA LEU A 560 -29.88 -17.87 -3.15
C LEU A 560 -29.60 -18.17 -4.62
N ASN A 561 -30.16 -19.25 -5.20
CA ASN A 561 -30.21 -19.42 -6.67
C ASN A 561 -31.00 -18.30 -7.36
N ARG A 562 -31.99 -17.69 -6.69
CA ARG A 562 -32.71 -16.51 -7.19
C ARG A 562 -31.82 -15.27 -7.39
N LEU A 563 -30.60 -15.22 -6.82
CA LEU A 563 -29.61 -14.18 -7.12
C LEU A 563 -29.16 -14.23 -8.59
N LEU A 564 -29.07 -15.42 -9.17
CA LEU A 564 -28.65 -15.65 -10.55
C LEU A 564 -29.81 -15.33 -11.51
N GLU A 565 -31.01 -15.83 -11.21
CA GLU A 565 -32.21 -15.72 -12.06
C GLU A 565 -32.70 -14.27 -12.27
N LYS A 566 -32.46 -13.35 -11.32
CA LYS A 566 -32.85 -11.93 -11.45
C LYS A 566 -31.96 -11.12 -12.40
N LYS A 567 -30.85 -11.67 -12.88
CA LYS A 567 -29.86 -10.92 -13.67
C LYS A 567 -29.63 -11.49 -15.06
N ASP A 568 -29.86 -12.78 -15.27
CA ASP A 568 -29.88 -13.42 -16.59
C ASP A 568 -30.74 -14.71 -16.53
N SER A 569 -31.57 -14.95 -17.55
CA SER A 569 -32.39 -16.17 -17.66
C SER A 569 -31.64 -17.33 -18.33
N ASP A 570 -30.37 -17.13 -18.68
CA ASP A 570 -29.51 -18.15 -19.30
C ASP A 570 -29.00 -19.14 -18.23
N GLU A 571 -29.11 -20.44 -18.49
CA GLU A 571 -28.60 -21.50 -17.61
C GLU A 571 -27.08 -21.42 -17.41
N ASN A 572 -26.36 -20.74 -18.31
CA ASN A 572 -24.91 -20.51 -18.22
C ASN A 572 -24.53 -19.20 -17.49
N ALA A 573 -25.47 -18.53 -16.81
CA ALA A 573 -25.21 -17.27 -16.13
C ALA A 573 -24.11 -17.42 -15.06
N LYS A 574 -23.04 -16.64 -15.22
CA LYS A 574 -21.90 -16.60 -14.28
C LYS A 574 -21.85 -15.27 -13.52
N LEU A 575 -21.53 -15.32 -12.23
CA LEU A 575 -21.34 -14.11 -11.41
C LEU A 575 -19.87 -13.84 -11.16
N ASN A 576 -19.45 -12.61 -11.47
CA ASN A 576 -18.21 -12.05 -10.94
C ASN A 576 -18.48 -11.30 -9.62
N GLN A 577 -17.40 -10.96 -8.90
CA GLN A 577 -17.46 -10.28 -7.60
C GLN A 577 -18.36 -9.03 -7.59
N ARG A 578 -18.31 -8.20 -8.66
CA ARG A 578 -19.15 -6.99 -8.77
C ARG A 578 -20.62 -7.36 -8.87
N SER A 579 -20.95 -8.33 -9.69
CA SER A 579 -22.33 -8.81 -9.86
C SER A 579 -22.87 -9.40 -8.56
N MET A 580 -22.04 -10.17 -7.85
CA MET A 580 -22.36 -10.71 -6.54
C MET A 580 -22.66 -9.62 -5.51
N MET A 581 -21.79 -8.60 -5.40
CA MET A 581 -22.03 -7.47 -4.49
C MET A 581 -23.34 -6.72 -4.78
N ILE A 582 -23.65 -6.49 -6.06
CA ILE A 582 -24.90 -5.83 -6.46
C ILE A 582 -26.11 -6.69 -6.10
N GLY A 583 -26.04 -7.99 -6.40
CA GLY A 583 -27.09 -8.96 -6.07
C GLY A 583 -27.39 -8.99 -4.58
N ILE A 584 -26.38 -9.18 -3.74
CA ILE A 584 -26.51 -9.22 -2.27
C ILE A 584 -27.09 -7.90 -1.74
N ARG A 585 -26.67 -6.75 -2.28
CA ARG A 585 -27.21 -5.44 -1.86
C ARG A 585 -28.70 -5.30 -2.17
N SER A 586 -29.18 -5.91 -3.25
CA SER A 586 -30.61 -5.86 -3.63
C SER A 586 -31.49 -6.74 -2.75
N LEU A 587 -30.93 -7.84 -2.22
CA LEU A 587 -31.68 -8.86 -1.47
C LEU A 587 -31.68 -8.61 0.04
N ILE A 588 -30.54 -8.25 0.61
CA ILE A 588 -30.44 -7.89 2.02
C ILE A 588 -30.64 -6.38 2.09
N ARG A 589 -31.69 -5.88 2.74
CA ARG A 589 -31.88 -4.44 2.99
C ARG A 589 -31.21 -4.04 4.33
N GLN A 590 -30.89 -2.75 4.48
CA GLN A 590 -30.14 -2.25 5.64
C GLN A 590 -31.12 -1.59 6.59
#